data_AF-A0A2M6P1Q4-F1
#
_entry.id   AF-A0A2M6P1Q4-F1
#
_cell.length_a   1.000
_cell.length_b   1.000
_cell.length_c   1.000
_cell.angle_alpha   90.00
_cell.angle_beta   90.00
_cell.angle_gamma   90.00
#
_symmetry.space_group_name_H-M   'P 1'
#
loop_
_entity.id
_entity.type
_entity.pdbx_description
1 polymer ?
#
loop_
_entity_poly.entity_id
_entity_poly.type
_entity_poly.pdbx_seq_one_letter_code
_entity_poly.pdbx_strand_id
1 'polypeptide(L)'
;GGFEKTFEIGRAFRNEGVSHQHNPEFTMIEFYWAYANLEDNIKLHEELLPFVIEKSIDTLKVEHEGHTINFQAPYPRITFHDAVVEHSGIDINNYDNADSLAAAMKEKGYTVEKGESRRSLLDSLYKQAARPNIIQPTFVLDYPVELKPLAKKAKDPRYTDMFQLVVSGFELSNSYTELNDPIDQRERFEDQAACAAAGDAEAMDYDHDYVEALEHGMPPTTGTGIGIDRFTALITGSHTIREVTAFPLMKPLDMEHETKKPEQKNTETTKPQQQEDTIGRSTTDLPMSRDEAWQLVLQYNEDEADLHHYRESEVVMRALARRLGRNEEYWGMLGMLHDIDWGLTKHEPKTHLTKMPQLLGEAGFSEQFMQDVLSHGYGCECANLDNMTRDCEIQYALAAGETITGLVYATARMRPDKIASLNLKSLKKKFTNEKFAAKVNREVIKECEKLGIPLDEFLQLAIDAIREIADEIGLA
;
A
#
# COMPACT_ATOMS: atom_id res chain seq x y z
N GLY A 1 -4.90 -28.48 -6.34
CA GLY A 1 -5.68 -27.63 -7.25
C GLY A 1 -6.47 -28.43 -8.28
N GLY A 2 -5.81 -29.16 -9.19
CA GLY A 2 -6.46 -30.09 -10.13
C GLY A 2 -7.15 -29.45 -11.34
N PHE A 3 -7.26 -28.11 -11.40
CA PHE A 3 -7.73 -27.39 -12.57
C PHE A 3 -6.58 -27.14 -13.54
N GLU A 4 -6.58 -27.83 -14.68
CA GLU A 4 -5.44 -27.85 -15.63
C GLU A 4 -5.36 -26.61 -16.52
N LYS A 5 -6.49 -25.94 -16.77
CA LYS A 5 -6.57 -24.73 -17.59
C LYS A 5 -7.52 -23.75 -16.92
N THR A 6 -6.97 -22.69 -16.33
CA THR A 6 -7.73 -21.66 -15.64
C THR A 6 -7.43 -20.30 -16.26
N PHE A 7 -8.40 -19.41 -16.20
CA PHE A 7 -8.19 -18.00 -16.48
C PHE A 7 -9.11 -17.16 -15.61
N GLU A 8 -8.69 -15.93 -15.34
CA GLU A 8 -9.48 -14.94 -14.64
C GLU A 8 -9.30 -13.60 -15.32
N ILE A 9 -10.40 -12.88 -15.55
CA ILE A 9 -10.37 -11.48 -15.96
C ILE A 9 -10.85 -10.68 -14.77
N GLY A 10 -9.93 -9.96 -14.14
CA GLY A 10 -10.15 -9.33 -12.86
C GLY A 10 -9.47 -7.99 -12.75
N ARG A 11 -9.70 -7.32 -11.62
CA ARG A 11 -9.03 -6.07 -11.31
C ARG A 11 -7.81 -6.32 -10.45
N ALA A 12 -6.69 -5.72 -10.84
CA ALA A 12 -5.50 -5.63 -10.04
C ALA A 12 -5.33 -4.21 -9.51
N PHE A 13 -4.78 -4.11 -8.30
CA PHE A 13 -4.56 -2.86 -7.60
C PHE A 13 -3.07 -2.72 -7.29
N ARG A 14 -2.49 -1.58 -7.63
CA ARG A 14 -1.09 -1.24 -7.31
C ARG A 14 -1.05 0.16 -6.73
N ASN A 15 -0.35 0.30 -5.60
CA ASN A 15 -0.15 1.60 -4.96
C ASN A 15 0.99 2.37 -5.65
N GLU A 16 0.81 2.62 -6.95
CA GLU A 16 1.77 3.30 -7.83
C GLU A 16 1.19 4.63 -8.33
N GLY A 17 2.06 5.50 -8.85
CA GLY A 17 1.63 6.77 -9.45
C GLY A 17 0.84 6.59 -10.75
N VAL A 18 -0.06 7.55 -11.03
CA VAL A 18 -0.78 7.60 -12.31
C VAL A 18 0.15 8.11 -13.42
N SER A 19 0.21 7.42 -14.56
CA SER A 19 0.94 7.86 -15.77
C SER A 19 0.13 7.56 -17.04
N HIS A 20 0.70 7.79 -18.22
CA HIS A 20 0.05 7.43 -19.49
C HIS A 20 -0.14 5.91 -19.67
N GLN A 21 0.62 5.09 -18.94
CA GLN A 21 0.56 3.61 -19.02
C GLN A 21 0.14 2.92 -17.71
N HIS A 22 -0.08 3.68 -16.63
CA HIS A 22 -0.35 3.14 -15.29
C HIS A 22 -1.54 3.85 -14.64
N ASN A 23 -2.48 3.05 -14.16
CA ASN A 23 -3.59 3.47 -13.31
C ASN A 23 -3.53 2.57 -12.06
N PRO A 24 -3.78 3.10 -10.85
CA PRO A 24 -3.69 2.30 -9.62
C PRO A 24 -4.62 1.09 -9.60
N GLU A 25 -5.70 1.18 -10.38
CA GLU A 25 -6.65 0.11 -10.61
C GLU A 25 -6.69 -0.20 -12.12
N PHE A 26 -6.36 -1.43 -12.52
CA PHE A 26 -6.34 -1.83 -13.94
C PHE A 26 -6.82 -3.28 -14.11
N THR A 27 -7.37 -3.57 -15.28
CA THR A 27 -7.90 -4.87 -15.65
C THR A 27 -6.82 -5.73 -16.29
N MET A 28 -6.70 -6.96 -15.82
CA MET A 28 -5.81 -7.95 -16.43
C MET A 28 -6.53 -9.27 -16.61
N ILE A 29 -6.11 -10.01 -17.62
CA ILE A 29 -6.37 -11.44 -17.69
C ILE A 29 -5.12 -12.17 -17.20
N GLU A 30 -5.31 -13.08 -16.25
CA GLU A 30 -4.34 -14.11 -15.94
C GLU A 30 -4.85 -15.46 -16.40
N PHE A 31 -3.97 -16.29 -16.95
CA PHE A 31 -4.29 -17.68 -17.22
C PHE A 31 -3.12 -18.59 -16.89
N TYR A 32 -3.45 -19.82 -16.50
CA TYR A 32 -2.50 -20.87 -16.17
C TYR A 32 -2.88 -22.14 -16.94
N TRP A 33 -1.88 -22.74 -17.58
CA TRP A 33 -2.04 -23.95 -18.39
C TRP A 33 -1.03 -25.01 -17.98
N ALA A 34 -1.51 -26.03 -17.27
CA ALA A 34 -0.74 -27.19 -16.86
C ALA A 34 -0.32 -28.04 -18.07
N TYR A 35 0.86 -28.65 -17.95
CA TYR A 35 1.54 -29.48 -18.94
C TYR A 35 1.87 -28.77 -20.26
N ALA A 36 1.82 -27.44 -20.28
CA ALA A 36 2.27 -26.61 -21.39
C ALA A 36 3.61 -25.95 -21.06
N ASN A 37 4.41 -25.74 -22.10
CA ASN A 37 5.70 -25.04 -22.00
C ASN A 37 5.64 -23.64 -22.63
N LEU A 38 6.76 -22.93 -22.60
CA LEU A 38 6.91 -21.59 -23.17
C LEU A 38 6.47 -21.50 -24.63
N GLU A 39 6.80 -22.50 -25.46
CA GLU A 39 6.44 -22.51 -26.89
C GLU A 39 4.95 -22.72 -27.13
N ASP A 40 4.29 -23.53 -26.29
CA ASP A 40 2.84 -23.69 -26.34
C ASP A 40 2.14 -22.36 -25.99
N ASN A 41 2.69 -21.63 -25.02
CA ASN A 41 2.18 -20.32 -24.64
C ASN A 41 2.41 -19.25 -25.74
N ILE A 42 3.58 -19.25 -26.40
CA ILE A 42 3.84 -18.37 -27.54
C ILE A 42 2.82 -18.62 -28.66
N LYS A 43 2.56 -19.89 -29.01
CA LYS A 43 1.55 -20.23 -30.02
C LYS A 43 0.16 -19.74 -29.61
N LEU A 44 -0.21 -19.92 -28.34
CA LEU A 44 -1.47 -19.40 -27.83
C LEU A 44 -1.56 -17.87 -27.98
N HIS A 45 -0.49 -17.12 -27.72
CA HIS A 45 -0.47 -15.66 -27.94
C HIS A 45 -0.61 -15.29 -29.42
N GLU A 46 0.07 -16.02 -30.31
CA GLU A 46 0.03 -15.83 -31.76
C GLU A 46 -1.33 -16.23 -32.38
N GLU A 47 -2.14 -17.03 -31.68
CA GLU A 47 -3.53 -17.34 -32.06
C GLU A 47 -4.54 -16.38 -31.43
N LEU A 48 -4.41 -16.14 -30.11
CA LEU A 48 -5.37 -15.38 -29.31
C LEU A 48 -5.41 -13.91 -29.70
N LEU A 49 -4.24 -13.24 -29.76
CA LEU A 49 -4.21 -11.79 -29.97
C LEU A 49 -4.71 -11.42 -31.36
N PRO A 50 -4.25 -12.04 -32.47
CA PRO A 50 -4.77 -11.70 -33.79
C PRO A 50 -6.27 -11.98 -33.90
N PHE A 51 -6.75 -13.09 -33.32
CA PHE A 51 -8.17 -13.41 -33.28
C PHE A 51 -8.99 -12.31 -32.59
N VAL A 52 -8.59 -11.89 -31.39
CA VAL A 52 -9.32 -10.87 -30.63
C VAL A 52 -9.29 -9.52 -31.35
N ILE A 53 -8.14 -9.13 -31.90
CA ILE A 53 -7.99 -7.85 -32.63
C ILE A 53 -8.87 -7.86 -33.88
N GLU A 54 -8.77 -8.90 -34.72
CA GLU A 54 -9.58 -9.00 -35.94
C GLU A 54 -11.08 -8.97 -35.62
N LYS A 55 -11.53 -9.64 -34.54
CA LYS A 55 -12.94 -9.60 -34.10
C LYS A 55 -13.38 -8.28 -33.47
N SER A 56 -12.44 -7.47 -32.99
CA SER A 56 -12.76 -6.21 -32.31
C SER A 56 -12.76 -5.03 -33.27
N ILE A 57 -11.84 -5.00 -34.24
CA ILE A 57 -11.60 -3.84 -35.12
C ILE A 57 -11.51 -4.18 -36.62
N ASP A 58 -11.81 -5.42 -37.02
CA ASP A 58 -11.83 -5.89 -38.43
C ASP A 58 -10.52 -5.69 -39.22
N THR A 59 -9.39 -5.59 -38.53
CA THR A 59 -8.04 -5.47 -39.11
C THR A 59 -6.99 -6.01 -38.14
N LEU A 60 -5.81 -6.37 -38.65
CA LEU A 60 -4.62 -6.67 -37.83
C LEU A 60 -3.60 -5.54 -37.82
N LYS A 61 -3.89 -4.43 -38.51
CA LYS A 61 -3.03 -3.25 -38.59
C LYS A 61 -3.62 -2.12 -37.77
N VAL A 62 -2.83 -1.59 -36.85
CA VAL A 62 -3.23 -0.52 -35.94
C VAL A 62 -2.24 0.64 -36.04
N GLU A 63 -2.75 1.86 -36.02
CA GLU A 63 -1.91 3.07 -35.93
C GLU A 63 -1.73 3.46 -34.46
N HIS A 64 -0.49 3.61 -34.02
CA HIS A 64 -0.17 4.05 -32.66
C HIS A 64 1.14 4.83 -32.66
N GLU A 65 1.17 6.00 -32.02
CA GLU A 65 2.36 6.87 -31.93
C GLU A 65 3.04 7.15 -33.30
N GLY A 66 2.26 7.23 -34.38
CA GLY A 66 2.77 7.47 -35.74
C GLY A 66 3.36 6.24 -36.45
N HIS A 67 3.22 5.05 -35.87
CA HIS A 67 3.64 3.79 -36.46
C HIS A 67 2.44 2.90 -36.80
N THR A 68 2.50 2.27 -37.99
CA THR A 68 1.62 1.15 -38.34
C THR A 68 2.15 -0.15 -37.71
N ILE A 69 1.47 -0.65 -36.69
CA ILE A 69 1.76 -1.90 -35.99
C ILE A 69 0.96 -3.03 -36.67
N ASN A 70 1.63 -4.13 -37.00
CA ASN A 70 0.99 -5.30 -37.60
C ASN A 70 0.99 -6.49 -36.63
N PHE A 71 -0.19 -6.90 -36.20
CA PHE A 71 -0.41 -8.05 -35.32
C PHE A 71 -0.54 -9.38 -36.09
N GLN A 72 -0.19 -9.42 -37.37
CA GLN A 72 -0.09 -10.69 -38.08
C GLN A 72 1.07 -11.52 -37.52
N ALA A 73 0.74 -12.62 -36.84
CA ALA A 73 1.71 -13.64 -36.44
C ALA A 73 2.40 -14.28 -37.66
N PRO A 74 3.64 -14.80 -37.52
CA PRO A 74 4.41 -14.92 -36.29
C PRO A 74 5.14 -13.63 -35.87
N TYR A 75 5.36 -13.47 -34.56
CA TYR A 75 6.07 -12.33 -34.00
C TYR A 75 7.58 -12.57 -33.91
N PRO A 76 8.43 -11.56 -34.17
CA PRO A 76 9.87 -11.65 -33.91
C PRO A 76 10.17 -12.03 -32.46
N ARG A 77 11.31 -12.70 -32.27
CA ARG A 77 11.81 -13.16 -30.97
C ARG A 77 13.21 -12.62 -30.77
N ILE A 78 13.49 -12.08 -29.58
CA ILE A 78 14.81 -11.58 -29.19
C ILE A 78 15.05 -11.88 -27.72
N THR A 79 16.26 -12.21 -27.31
CA THR A 79 16.55 -12.37 -25.87
C THR A 79 16.72 -10.99 -25.21
N PHE A 80 16.47 -10.90 -23.90
CA PHE A 80 16.71 -9.68 -23.13
C PHE A 80 18.16 -9.23 -23.28
N HIS A 81 19.09 -10.18 -23.19
CA HIS A 81 20.52 -9.95 -23.41
C HIS A 81 20.80 -9.32 -24.78
N ASP A 82 20.31 -9.94 -25.85
CA ASP A 82 20.60 -9.48 -27.21
C ASP A 82 19.97 -8.11 -27.46
N ALA A 83 18.75 -7.87 -26.96
CA ALA A 83 18.10 -6.57 -27.04
C ALA A 83 18.91 -5.46 -26.34
N VAL A 84 19.45 -5.75 -25.15
CA VAL A 84 20.30 -4.80 -24.42
C VAL A 84 21.62 -4.58 -25.14
N VAL A 85 22.29 -5.64 -25.60
CA VAL A 85 23.57 -5.55 -26.33
C VAL A 85 23.38 -4.76 -27.63
N GLU A 86 22.34 -5.04 -28.40
CA GLU A 86 22.06 -4.39 -29.68
C GLU A 86 21.89 -2.87 -29.52
N HIS A 87 21.14 -2.43 -28.51
CA HIS A 87 20.80 -1.00 -28.36
C HIS A 87 21.70 -0.22 -27.40
N SER A 88 22.48 -0.88 -26.53
CA SER A 88 23.40 -0.20 -25.61
C SER A 88 24.88 -0.48 -25.87
N GLY A 89 25.19 -1.60 -26.53
CA GLY A 89 26.55 -2.13 -26.61
C GLY A 89 27.12 -2.57 -25.26
N ILE A 90 26.30 -2.70 -24.21
CA ILE A 90 26.68 -3.24 -22.90
C ILE A 90 26.26 -4.71 -22.87
N ASP A 91 27.23 -5.59 -22.74
CA ASP A 91 26.97 -7.00 -22.42
C ASP A 91 26.90 -7.16 -20.90
N ILE A 92 25.67 -7.29 -20.40
CA ILE A 92 25.33 -7.40 -18.98
C ILE A 92 25.98 -8.61 -18.29
N ASN A 93 26.42 -9.62 -19.04
CA ASN A 93 27.08 -10.80 -18.49
C ASN A 93 28.53 -10.54 -18.08
N ASN A 94 29.13 -9.43 -18.53
CA ASN A 94 30.48 -9.05 -18.14
C ASN A 94 30.54 -8.27 -16.81
N TYR A 95 29.39 -8.08 -16.15
CA TYR A 95 29.26 -7.25 -14.95
C TYR A 95 28.53 -8.00 -13.84
N ASP A 96 29.30 -8.60 -12.92
CA ASP A 96 28.77 -9.45 -11.84
C ASP A 96 28.13 -8.68 -10.68
N ASN A 97 28.36 -7.37 -10.57
CA ASN A 97 27.88 -6.57 -9.44
C ASN A 97 27.33 -5.21 -9.88
N ALA A 98 26.60 -4.56 -8.98
CA ALA A 98 25.93 -3.30 -9.24
C ALA A 98 26.92 -2.17 -9.59
N ASP A 99 28.05 -2.09 -8.90
CA ASP A 99 29.03 -1.01 -9.10
C ASP A 99 29.66 -1.07 -10.50
N SER A 100 30.02 -2.27 -10.98
CA SER A 100 30.64 -2.43 -12.30
C SER A 100 29.65 -2.17 -13.43
N LEU A 101 28.39 -2.61 -13.29
CA LEU A 101 27.33 -2.33 -14.26
C LEU A 101 26.99 -0.82 -14.28
N ALA A 102 26.85 -0.21 -13.11
CA ALA A 102 26.60 1.23 -12.97
C ALA A 102 27.70 2.08 -13.63
N ALA A 103 28.97 1.68 -13.51
CA ALA A 103 30.08 2.35 -14.16
C ALA A 103 29.96 2.28 -15.70
N ALA A 104 29.68 1.10 -16.25
CA ALA A 104 29.49 0.92 -17.70
C ALA A 104 28.29 1.70 -18.23
N MET A 105 27.17 1.70 -17.50
CA MET A 105 25.98 2.49 -17.83
C MET A 105 26.30 3.98 -17.89
N LYS A 106 27.00 4.51 -16.87
CA LYS A 106 27.41 5.93 -16.83
C LYS A 106 28.36 6.29 -17.96
N GLU A 107 29.32 5.43 -18.28
CA GLU A 107 30.25 5.65 -19.40
C GLU A 107 29.51 5.77 -20.75
N LYS A 108 28.45 4.98 -20.91
CA LYS A 108 27.58 5.00 -22.10
C LYS A 108 26.50 6.08 -22.08
N GLY A 109 26.43 6.88 -21.01
CA GLY A 109 25.50 8.01 -20.89
C GLY A 109 24.10 7.65 -20.39
N TYR A 110 23.90 6.46 -19.81
CA TYR A 110 22.64 6.08 -19.18
C TYR A 110 22.50 6.67 -17.78
N THR A 111 21.26 6.93 -17.39
CA THR A 111 20.94 7.43 -16.04
C THR A 111 21.05 6.30 -15.04
N VAL A 112 21.75 6.56 -13.92
CA VAL A 112 21.95 5.62 -12.82
C VAL A 112 21.77 6.36 -11.50
N GLU A 113 20.86 5.89 -10.66
CA GLU A 113 20.66 6.42 -9.32
C GLU A 113 21.67 5.85 -8.32
N LYS A 114 21.92 6.59 -7.23
CA LYS A 114 22.94 6.20 -6.26
C LYS A 114 22.41 5.09 -5.35
N GLY A 115 23.15 3.98 -5.29
CA GLY A 115 22.83 2.87 -4.39
C GLY A 115 21.80 1.89 -4.94
N GLU A 116 21.52 1.94 -6.25
CA GLU A 116 20.69 0.95 -6.92
C GLU A 116 21.30 -0.46 -6.85
N SER A 117 20.44 -1.46 -6.66
CA SER A 117 20.82 -2.87 -6.77
C SER A 117 21.13 -3.24 -8.23
N ARG A 118 21.88 -4.33 -8.45
CA ARG A 118 22.15 -4.84 -9.81
C ARG A 118 20.85 -5.12 -10.57
N ARG A 119 19.84 -5.69 -9.88
CA ARG A 119 18.47 -5.87 -10.36
C ARG A 119 17.88 -4.57 -10.92
N SER A 120 17.88 -3.48 -10.15
CA SER A 120 17.33 -2.18 -10.59
C SER A 120 18.06 -1.65 -11.81
N LEU A 121 19.39 -1.76 -11.83
CA LEU A 121 20.22 -1.32 -12.96
C LEU A 121 19.92 -2.10 -14.25
N LEU A 122 19.70 -3.41 -14.17
CA LEU A 122 19.33 -4.22 -15.33
C LEU A 122 17.99 -3.79 -15.94
N ASP A 123 16.97 -3.61 -15.09
CA ASP A 123 15.64 -3.17 -15.53
C ASP A 123 15.70 -1.74 -16.11
N SER A 124 16.41 -0.84 -15.43
CA SER A 124 16.63 0.55 -15.87
C SER A 124 17.36 0.62 -17.21
N LEU A 125 18.43 -0.17 -17.39
CA LEU A 125 19.17 -0.24 -18.65
C LEU A 125 18.28 -0.74 -19.79
N TYR A 126 17.50 -1.79 -19.57
CA TYR A 126 16.57 -2.31 -20.58
C TYR A 126 15.49 -1.28 -20.95
N LYS A 127 14.90 -0.61 -19.96
CA LYS A 127 13.89 0.44 -20.17
C LYS A 127 14.43 1.67 -20.91
N GLN A 128 15.69 2.04 -20.67
CA GLN A 128 16.33 3.18 -21.34
C GLN A 128 16.85 2.83 -22.74
N ALA A 129 17.49 1.67 -22.89
CA ALA A 129 18.23 1.33 -24.11
C ALA A 129 17.39 0.53 -25.10
N ALA A 130 16.73 -0.53 -24.67
CA ALA A 130 16.17 -1.54 -25.58
C ALA A 130 14.67 -1.33 -25.81
N ARG A 131 13.87 -1.27 -24.73
CA ARG A 131 12.39 -1.28 -24.79
C ARG A 131 11.80 -0.23 -25.74
N PRO A 132 12.26 1.04 -25.78
CA PRO A 132 11.69 2.07 -26.67
C PRO A 132 11.86 1.78 -28.17
N ASN A 133 12.83 0.93 -28.55
CA ASN A 133 13.11 0.60 -29.94
C ASN A 133 12.24 -0.56 -30.48
N ILE A 134 11.48 -1.23 -29.60
CA ILE A 134 10.65 -2.38 -29.97
C ILE A 134 9.26 -1.90 -30.41
N ILE A 135 9.09 -1.70 -31.71
CA ILE A 135 7.84 -1.14 -32.29
C ILE A 135 6.82 -2.22 -32.66
N GLN A 136 7.23 -3.22 -33.45
CA GLN A 136 6.34 -4.33 -33.82
C GLN A 136 6.16 -5.30 -32.65
N PRO A 137 5.07 -6.09 -32.62
CA PRO A 137 4.87 -7.08 -31.56
C PRO A 137 6.04 -8.05 -31.56
N THR A 138 6.78 -8.11 -30.44
CA THR A 138 8.02 -8.87 -30.33
C THR A 138 8.05 -9.58 -28.99
N PHE A 139 8.36 -10.88 -29.02
CA PHE A 139 8.64 -11.64 -27.80
C PHE A 139 10.06 -11.36 -27.33
N VAL A 140 10.20 -10.72 -26.18
CA VAL A 140 11.47 -10.58 -25.47
C VAL A 140 11.61 -11.74 -24.51
N LEU A 141 12.61 -12.59 -24.72
CA LEU A 141 12.84 -13.87 -24.04
C LEU A 141 13.93 -13.75 -22.97
N ASP A 142 14.07 -14.76 -22.12
CA ASP A 142 15.26 -15.00 -21.28
C ASP A 142 15.64 -13.80 -20.40
N TYR A 143 14.75 -13.41 -19.48
CA TYR A 143 15.05 -12.34 -18.53
C TYR A 143 16.01 -12.83 -17.43
N PRO A 144 16.96 -11.98 -16.98
CA PRO A 144 17.81 -12.30 -15.83
C PRO A 144 17.01 -12.78 -14.62
N VAL A 145 17.51 -13.83 -13.95
CA VAL A 145 16.81 -14.46 -12.80
C VAL A 145 16.50 -13.49 -11.67
N GLU A 146 17.37 -12.51 -11.44
CA GLU A 146 17.19 -11.44 -10.45
C GLU A 146 15.93 -10.60 -10.67
N LEU A 147 15.43 -10.52 -11.90
CA LEU A 147 14.23 -9.75 -12.25
C LEU A 147 12.92 -10.54 -12.10
N LYS A 148 12.99 -11.88 -12.03
CA LYS A 148 11.83 -12.76 -12.25
C LYS A 148 11.79 -13.88 -11.21
N PRO A 149 11.42 -13.56 -9.95
CA PRO A 149 11.49 -14.50 -8.83
C PRO A 149 10.60 -15.73 -9.00
N LEU A 150 9.46 -15.61 -9.69
CA LEU A 150 8.48 -16.70 -9.86
C LEU A 150 8.70 -17.54 -11.14
N ALA A 151 9.63 -17.13 -12.01
CA ALA A 151 9.88 -17.83 -13.26
C ALA A 151 10.93 -18.94 -13.09
N LYS A 152 10.70 -20.08 -13.73
CA LYS A 152 11.66 -21.19 -13.75
C LYS A 152 12.97 -20.76 -14.42
N LYS A 153 14.11 -21.28 -13.95
CA LYS A 153 15.42 -21.04 -14.59
C LYS A 153 15.42 -21.60 -16.01
N ALA A 154 15.99 -20.85 -16.94
CA ALA A 154 16.26 -21.32 -18.29
C ALA A 154 17.41 -22.33 -18.31
N LYS A 155 17.77 -22.81 -19.51
CA LYS A 155 18.95 -23.68 -19.69
C LYS A 155 20.24 -23.01 -19.23
N ASP A 156 20.37 -21.71 -19.48
CA ASP A 156 21.38 -20.88 -18.84
C ASP A 156 20.80 -20.34 -17.51
N PRO A 157 21.32 -20.75 -16.34
CA PRO A 157 20.73 -20.41 -15.05
C PRO A 157 20.82 -18.93 -14.68
N ARG A 158 21.55 -18.12 -15.45
CA ARG A 158 21.53 -16.66 -15.31
C ARG A 158 20.19 -16.05 -15.72
N TYR A 159 19.42 -16.77 -16.53
CA TYR A 159 18.16 -16.35 -17.12
C TYR A 159 16.99 -17.26 -16.71
N THR A 160 15.78 -16.81 -17.06
CA THR A 160 14.52 -17.49 -16.77
C THR A 160 13.80 -17.89 -18.04
N ASP A 161 13.11 -19.02 -18.00
CA ASP A 161 12.33 -19.57 -19.12
C ASP A 161 11.02 -18.81 -19.24
N MET A 162 11.09 -17.65 -19.90
CA MET A 162 9.99 -16.68 -19.93
C MET A 162 10.00 -15.80 -21.18
N PHE A 163 8.88 -15.11 -21.43
CA PHE A 163 8.83 -13.98 -22.37
C PHE A 163 7.94 -12.84 -21.88
N GLN A 164 8.25 -11.63 -22.33
CA GLN A 164 7.29 -10.54 -22.39
C GLN A 164 6.91 -10.28 -23.84
N LEU A 165 5.63 -10.07 -24.14
CA LEU A 165 5.24 -9.52 -25.44
C LEU A 165 5.31 -7.99 -25.34
N VAL A 166 6.19 -7.40 -26.13
CA VAL A 166 6.40 -5.96 -26.18
C VAL A 166 5.91 -5.42 -27.52
N VAL A 167 5.13 -4.34 -27.48
CA VAL A 167 4.58 -3.68 -28.68
C VAL A 167 4.65 -2.18 -28.49
N SER A 168 5.23 -1.45 -29.44
CA SER A 168 5.43 0.01 -29.35
C SER A 168 6.06 0.48 -28.02
N GLY A 169 7.01 -0.30 -27.50
CA GLY A 169 7.66 -0.07 -26.21
C GLY A 169 6.80 -0.34 -24.97
N PHE A 170 5.56 -0.81 -25.13
CA PHE A 170 4.69 -1.24 -24.04
C PHE A 170 4.85 -2.73 -23.78
N GLU A 171 4.97 -3.10 -22.51
CA GLU A 171 4.78 -4.48 -22.06
C GLU A 171 3.29 -4.81 -22.09
N LEU A 172 2.90 -5.64 -23.05
CA LEU A 172 1.52 -6.09 -23.27
C LEU A 172 1.22 -7.37 -22.49
N SER A 173 2.17 -8.30 -22.43
CA SER A 173 2.05 -9.52 -21.64
C SER A 173 3.36 -9.89 -20.94
N ASN A 174 3.23 -10.62 -19.83
CA ASN A 174 4.32 -11.20 -19.07
C ASN A 174 3.99 -12.67 -18.81
N SER A 175 4.81 -13.57 -19.33
CA SER A 175 4.53 -15.01 -19.37
C SER A 175 5.76 -15.80 -19.02
N TYR A 176 5.63 -16.88 -18.26
CA TYR A 176 6.76 -17.73 -17.89
C TYR A 176 6.36 -19.19 -17.74
N THR A 177 7.35 -20.07 -17.83
CA THR A 177 7.25 -21.39 -17.21
C THR A 177 7.29 -21.20 -15.71
N GLU A 178 6.22 -21.61 -15.03
CA GLU A 178 6.04 -21.40 -13.60
C GLU A 178 7.10 -22.15 -12.78
N LEU A 179 7.62 -21.48 -11.74
CA LEU A 179 8.47 -22.12 -10.77
C LEU A 179 7.64 -23.04 -9.87
N ASN A 180 7.76 -24.34 -10.12
CA ASN A 180 7.03 -25.38 -9.39
C ASN A 180 7.90 -26.18 -8.42
N ASP A 181 9.15 -25.77 -8.22
CA ASP A 181 10.04 -26.33 -7.20
C ASP A 181 9.87 -25.54 -5.90
N PRO A 182 9.27 -26.13 -4.84
CA PRO A 182 9.04 -25.44 -3.58
C PRO A 182 10.34 -25.05 -2.87
N ILE A 183 11.45 -25.76 -3.11
CA ILE A 183 12.74 -25.48 -2.49
C ILE A 183 13.34 -24.22 -3.10
N ASP A 184 13.40 -24.13 -4.44
CA ASP A 184 13.88 -22.92 -5.15
C ASP A 184 12.94 -21.73 -4.87
N GLN A 185 11.62 -21.93 -4.83
CA GLN A 185 10.68 -20.84 -4.54
C GLN A 185 10.87 -20.27 -3.13
N ARG A 186 11.13 -21.13 -2.13
CA ARG A 186 11.44 -20.74 -0.76
C ARG A 186 12.71 -19.88 -0.70
N GLU A 187 13.80 -20.35 -1.30
CA GLU A 187 15.08 -19.61 -1.35
C GLU A 187 14.89 -18.22 -1.99
N ARG A 188 14.10 -18.12 -3.06
CA ARG A 188 13.83 -16.84 -3.71
C ARG A 188 12.98 -15.90 -2.87
N PHE A 189 12.00 -16.40 -2.11
CA PHE A 189 11.26 -15.55 -1.17
C PHE A 189 12.14 -15.08 -0.01
N GLU A 190 13.07 -15.91 0.47
CA GLU A 190 14.06 -15.49 1.47
C GLU A 190 14.96 -14.37 0.92
N ASP A 191 15.40 -14.48 -0.34
CA ASP A 191 16.16 -13.43 -1.02
C ASP A 191 15.33 -12.14 -1.20
N GLN A 192 14.07 -12.25 -1.61
CA GLN A 192 13.17 -11.08 -1.71
C GLN A 192 12.96 -10.42 -0.34
N ALA A 193 12.74 -11.21 0.72
CA ALA A 193 12.60 -10.70 2.07
C ALA A 193 13.88 -9.98 2.54
N ALA A 194 15.07 -10.48 2.17
CA ALA A 194 16.33 -9.81 2.43
C ALA A 194 16.45 -8.47 1.65
N CYS A 195 16.02 -8.43 0.39
CA CYS A 195 15.92 -7.20 -0.40
C CYS A 195 14.94 -6.18 0.23
N ALA A 196 13.76 -6.63 0.67
CA ALA A 196 12.78 -5.81 1.37
C ALA A 196 13.37 -5.22 2.66
N ALA A 197 14.09 -6.04 3.44
CA ALA A 197 14.79 -5.59 4.64
C ALA A 197 15.90 -4.57 4.34
N ALA A 198 16.50 -4.64 3.15
CA ALA A 198 17.47 -3.67 2.63
C ALA A 198 16.84 -2.39 2.05
N GLY A 199 15.51 -2.33 1.97
CA GLY A 199 14.76 -1.13 1.57
C GLY A 199 14.19 -1.17 0.14
N ASP A 200 14.24 -2.32 -0.54
CA ASP A 200 13.55 -2.51 -1.83
C ASP A 200 12.03 -2.52 -1.60
N ALA A 201 11.33 -1.54 -2.17
CA ALA A 201 9.90 -1.37 -2.00
C ALA A 201 9.06 -2.36 -2.83
N GLU A 202 9.67 -2.93 -3.88
CA GLU A 202 9.04 -3.81 -4.87
C GLU A 202 9.37 -5.28 -4.63
N ALA A 203 10.11 -5.57 -3.55
CA ALA A 203 10.42 -6.93 -3.15
C ALA A 203 9.15 -7.64 -2.66
N MET A 204 9.00 -8.90 -3.05
CA MET A 204 7.86 -9.72 -2.66
C MET A 204 7.95 -10.13 -1.18
N ASP A 205 6.80 -10.16 -0.51
CA ASP A 205 6.68 -10.76 0.82
C ASP A 205 6.82 -12.29 0.73
N TYR A 206 7.29 -12.90 1.82
CA TYR A 206 7.34 -14.35 1.92
C TYR A 206 5.92 -14.90 2.16
N ASP A 207 5.41 -15.70 1.22
CA ASP A 207 4.12 -16.39 1.34
C ASP A 207 4.33 -17.87 1.71
N HIS A 208 4.07 -18.18 2.99
CA HIS A 208 4.20 -19.55 3.52
C HIS A 208 3.16 -20.51 2.94
N ASP A 209 1.93 -20.04 2.75
CA ASP A 209 0.82 -20.87 2.29
C ASP A 209 1.01 -21.23 0.81
N TYR A 210 1.55 -20.30 0.01
CA TYR A 210 1.92 -20.57 -1.39
C TYR A 210 3.02 -21.63 -1.50
N VAL A 211 4.06 -21.56 -0.67
CA VAL A 211 5.13 -22.58 -0.65
C VAL A 211 4.57 -23.94 -0.22
N GLU A 212 3.73 -24.00 0.80
CA GLU A 212 3.05 -25.25 1.21
C GLU A 212 2.19 -25.82 0.07
N ALA A 213 1.48 -24.97 -0.66
CA ALA A 213 0.71 -25.41 -1.83
C ALA A 213 1.59 -26.03 -2.93
N LEU A 214 2.80 -25.50 -3.16
CA LEU A 214 3.79 -26.08 -4.08
C LEU A 214 4.34 -27.42 -3.58
N GLU A 215 4.51 -27.59 -2.26
CA GLU A 215 4.96 -28.85 -1.63
C GLU A 215 3.96 -30.00 -1.83
N HIS A 216 2.67 -29.69 -1.99
CA HIS A 216 1.66 -30.66 -2.43
C HIS A 216 1.81 -31.10 -3.90
N GLY A 217 2.60 -30.38 -4.70
CA GLY A 217 2.94 -30.71 -6.08
C GLY A 217 2.13 -29.93 -7.12
N MET A 218 2.73 -28.88 -7.67
CA MET A 218 2.22 -28.20 -8.86
C MET A 218 2.81 -28.83 -10.13
N PRO A 219 1.99 -29.23 -11.13
CA PRO A 219 2.51 -29.77 -12.39
C PRO A 219 3.33 -28.70 -13.14
N PRO A 220 4.20 -29.08 -14.09
CA PRO A 220 4.80 -28.14 -15.02
C PRO A 220 3.71 -27.30 -15.66
N THR A 221 3.79 -25.98 -15.55
CA THR A 221 2.71 -25.07 -15.92
C THR A 221 3.33 -23.86 -16.59
N THR A 222 2.60 -23.25 -17.52
CA THR A 222 2.90 -21.89 -17.98
C THR A 222 1.80 -20.94 -17.51
N GLY A 223 2.20 -19.78 -17.02
CA GLY A 223 1.30 -18.71 -16.63
C GLY A 223 1.56 -17.45 -17.45
N THR A 224 0.50 -16.64 -17.57
CA THR A 224 0.52 -15.40 -18.32
C THR A 224 -0.37 -14.37 -17.67
N GLY A 225 0.12 -13.14 -17.58
CA GLY A 225 -0.71 -11.94 -17.39
C GLY A 225 -0.72 -11.07 -18.65
N ILE A 226 -1.89 -10.61 -19.09
CA ILE A 226 -2.06 -9.62 -20.16
C ILE A 226 -2.84 -8.42 -19.60
N GLY A 227 -2.26 -7.23 -19.73
CA GLY A 227 -2.92 -5.98 -19.32
C GLY A 227 -4.01 -5.58 -20.33
N ILE A 228 -5.28 -5.70 -19.94
CA ILE A 228 -6.41 -5.45 -20.84
C ILE A 228 -6.54 -3.97 -21.19
N ASP A 229 -6.26 -3.05 -20.26
CA ASP A 229 -6.32 -1.61 -20.55
C ASP A 229 -5.24 -1.20 -21.55
N ARG A 230 -4.01 -1.71 -21.39
CA ARG A 230 -2.92 -1.47 -22.35
C ARG A 230 -3.23 -2.08 -23.71
N PHE A 231 -3.75 -3.31 -23.72
CA PHE A 231 -4.18 -3.97 -24.95
C PHE A 231 -5.24 -3.16 -25.68
N THR A 232 -6.27 -2.72 -24.95
CA THR A 232 -7.38 -1.92 -25.50
C THR A 232 -6.85 -0.59 -26.04
N ALA A 233 -6.05 0.14 -25.26
CA ALA A 233 -5.47 1.42 -25.67
C ALA A 233 -4.61 1.28 -26.94
N LEU A 234 -3.84 0.20 -27.03
CA LEU A 234 -3.01 -0.08 -28.20
C LEU A 234 -3.88 -0.31 -29.44
N ILE A 235 -4.90 -1.18 -29.37
CA ILE A 235 -5.72 -1.56 -30.53
C ILE A 235 -6.70 -0.46 -30.96
N THR A 236 -7.07 0.45 -30.06
CA THR A 236 -7.89 1.63 -30.38
C THR A 236 -7.05 2.83 -30.84
N GLY A 237 -5.73 2.73 -30.81
CA GLY A 237 -4.83 3.84 -31.14
C GLY A 237 -4.85 4.97 -30.10
N SER A 238 -5.27 4.68 -28.87
CA SER A 238 -5.32 5.64 -27.77
C SER A 238 -3.93 5.96 -27.22
N HIS A 239 -3.68 7.23 -26.94
CA HIS A 239 -2.37 7.70 -26.46
C HIS A 239 -2.16 7.49 -24.95
N THR A 240 -3.23 7.23 -24.22
CA THR A 240 -3.21 7.03 -22.77
C THR A 240 -4.26 6.02 -22.35
N ILE A 241 -3.95 5.20 -21.36
CA ILE A 241 -4.92 4.23 -20.80
C ILE A 241 -6.18 4.90 -20.22
N ARG A 242 -6.12 6.21 -19.94
CA ARG A 242 -7.28 6.98 -19.49
C ARG A 242 -8.38 7.09 -20.54
N GLU A 243 -8.05 7.01 -21.82
CA GLU A 243 -9.03 7.06 -22.90
C GLU A 243 -9.86 5.78 -23.02
N VAL A 244 -9.35 4.68 -22.46
CA VAL A 244 -10.04 3.37 -22.45
C VAL A 244 -10.57 3.00 -21.06
N THR A 245 -10.36 3.86 -20.07
CA THR A 245 -10.91 3.70 -18.73
C THR A 245 -12.12 4.62 -18.57
N ALA A 246 -13.30 4.08 -18.29
CA ALA A 246 -14.53 4.89 -18.17
C ALA A 246 -14.46 5.96 -17.06
N PHE A 247 -13.82 5.62 -15.94
CA PHE A 247 -13.64 6.51 -14.78
C PHE A 247 -12.18 6.44 -14.30
N PRO A 248 -11.23 7.09 -14.99
CA PRO A 248 -9.83 7.07 -14.61
C PRO A 248 -9.61 7.83 -13.30
N LEU A 249 -8.60 7.45 -12.52
CA LEU A 249 -8.26 8.20 -11.31
C LEU A 249 -7.78 9.61 -11.71
N MET A 250 -8.51 10.62 -11.27
CA MET A 250 -8.19 12.02 -11.50
C MET A 250 -7.47 12.60 -10.29
N LYS A 251 -6.53 13.51 -10.54
CA LYS A 251 -6.07 14.39 -9.48
C LYS A 251 -7.27 15.24 -9.03
N PRO A 252 -7.49 15.42 -7.73
CA PRO A 252 -8.43 16.42 -7.25
C PRO A 252 -8.13 17.75 -7.94
N LEU A 253 -9.18 18.47 -8.35
CA LEU A 253 -9.00 19.85 -8.75
C LEU A 253 -8.54 20.60 -7.49
N ASP A 254 -7.45 21.35 -7.61
CA ASP A 254 -7.20 22.46 -6.70
C ASP A 254 -8.37 23.42 -6.92
N MET A 255 -9.43 23.24 -6.14
CA MET A 255 -10.49 24.22 -6.06
C MET A 255 -9.84 25.43 -5.41
N GLU A 256 -9.31 26.35 -6.23
CA GLU A 256 -9.26 27.75 -5.85
C GLU A 256 -10.69 28.09 -5.46
N HIS A 257 -10.97 28.04 -4.17
CA HIS A 257 -12.18 28.61 -3.63
C HIS A 257 -12.11 30.10 -4.00
N GLU A 258 -12.77 30.46 -5.10
CA GLU A 258 -13.31 31.79 -5.27
C GLU A 258 -14.18 32.03 -4.04
N THR A 259 -13.55 32.65 -3.05
CA THR A 259 -14.18 33.19 -1.87
C THR A 259 -15.10 34.30 -2.36
N LYS A 260 -16.31 33.92 -2.79
CA LYS A 260 -17.45 34.83 -2.72
C LYS A 260 -17.66 35.12 -1.25
N LYS A 261 -16.95 36.15 -0.76
CA LYS A 261 -17.17 36.77 0.54
C LYS A 261 -18.68 36.94 0.71
N PRO A 262 -19.32 36.31 1.71
CA PRO A 262 -20.60 36.78 2.17
C PRO A 262 -20.39 38.23 2.63
N GLU A 263 -21.28 39.12 2.20
CA GLU A 263 -21.28 40.52 2.62
C GLU A 263 -21.04 40.61 4.14
N GLN A 264 -19.98 41.32 4.51
CA GLN A 264 -19.68 41.64 5.91
C GLN A 264 -20.83 42.46 6.47
N LYS A 265 -21.76 41.81 7.18
CA LYS A 265 -22.46 42.50 8.26
C LYS A 265 -21.44 42.67 9.38
N ASN A 266 -21.13 43.93 9.65
CA ASN A 266 -20.38 44.39 10.81
C ASN A 266 -20.95 43.77 12.08
N THR A 267 -20.26 42.77 12.61
CA THR A 267 -20.28 42.42 14.02
C THR A 267 -18.84 42.29 14.46
N GLU A 268 -18.53 43.02 15.54
CA GLU A 268 -17.21 43.31 16.06
C GLU A 268 -16.29 42.09 16.16
N THR A 269 -15.09 42.22 15.61
CA THR A 269 -13.95 41.36 15.89
C THR A 269 -13.65 41.33 17.38
N THR A 270 -14.01 40.23 18.04
CA THR A 270 -13.38 39.84 19.30
C THR A 270 -12.12 39.03 18.97
N LYS A 271 -10.97 39.47 19.47
CA LYS A 271 -9.68 38.77 19.28
C LYS A 271 -9.77 37.35 19.88
N PRO A 272 -9.12 36.34 19.27
CA PRO A 272 -8.99 35.03 19.91
C PRO A 272 -8.09 35.20 21.14
N GLN A 273 -8.67 35.01 22.33
CA GLN A 273 -7.89 34.81 23.54
C GLN A 273 -7.42 33.36 23.57
N GLN A 274 -6.12 33.17 23.70
CA GLN A 274 -5.55 31.93 24.21
C GLN A 274 -6.19 31.68 25.59
N GLN A 275 -7.05 30.66 25.71
CA GLN A 275 -7.50 30.19 27.01
C GLN A 275 -6.51 29.14 27.50
N GLU A 276 -5.74 29.51 28.52
CA GLU A 276 -5.07 28.55 29.38
C GLU A 276 -6.14 27.74 30.13
N ASP A 277 -6.27 26.45 29.80
CA ASP A 277 -7.17 25.52 30.48
C ASP A 277 -6.61 25.23 31.88
N THR A 278 -7.02 26.06 32.86
CA THR A 278 -6.58 26.00 34.26
C THR A 278 -7.59 25.32 35.19
N ILE A 279 -8.54 24.54 34.66
CA ILE A 279 -9.56 23.88 35.48
C ILE A 279 -9.65 22.39 35.12
N GLY A 280 -9.20 21.54 36.03
CA GLY A 280 -9.36 20.09 35.93
C GLY A 280 -10.84 19.71 35.78
N ARG A 281 -11.16 19.05 34.68
CA ARG A 281 -12.50 18.51 34.37
C ARG A 281 -12.88 17.44 35.41
N SER A 282 -14.01 17.64 36.08
CA SER A 282 -14.43 16.88 37.28
C SER A 282 -14.91 15.46 36.93
N THR A 283 -14.70 14.48 37.83
CA THR A 283 -15.22 13.10 37.72
C THR A 283 -16.74 13.01 37.87
N THR A 284 -17.40 14.07 38.32
CA THR A 284 -18.85 14.10 38.58
C THR A 284 -19.72 14.13 37.33
N ASP A 285 -19.12 14.23 36.14
CA ASP A 285 -19.82 14.47 34.88
C ASP A 285 -19.91 13.23 33.97
N LEU A 286 -19.41 12.06 34.40
CA LEU A 286 -19.59 10.80 33.67
C LEU A 286 -20.91 10.14 34.12
N PRO A 287 -21.80 9.76 33.18
CA PRO A 287 -23.12 9.21 33.51
C PRO A 287 -23.09 7.76 33.99
N MET A 288 -21.94 7.08 33.85
CA MET A 288 -21.79 5.65 34.13
C MET A 288 -20.37 5.30 34.56
N SER A 289 -20.23 4.12 35.16
CA SER A 289 -18.96 3.51 35.50
C SER A 289 -18.22 2.99 34.26
N ARG A 290 -16.91 2.74 34.41
CA ARG A 290 -16.05 2.17 33.36
C ARG A 290 -16.58 0.81 32.86
N ASP A 291 -17.10 -0.03 33.75
CA ASP A 291 -17.64 -1.34 33.37
C ASP A 291 -18.95 -1.23 32.59
N GLU A 292 -19.83 -0.28 32.96
CA GLU A 292 -21.05 0.03 32.20
C GLU A 292 -20.70 0.59 30.81
N ALA A 293 -19.72 1.47 30.71
CA ALA A 293 -19.23 1.99 29.43
C ALA A 293 -18.61 0.89 28.56
N TRP A 294 -17.90 -0.07 29.16
CA TRP A 294 -17.38 -1.22 28.42
C TRP A 294 -18.52 -2.09 27.85
N GLN A 295 -19.62 -2.26 28.59
CA GLN A 295 -20.81 -2.94 28.03
C GLN A 295 -21.41 -2.16 26.85
N LEU A 296 -21.36 -0.83 26.88
CA LEU A 296 -21.79 0.00 25.76
C LEU A 296 -20.90 -0.22 24.52
N VAL A 297 -19.57 -0.31 24.68
CA VAL A 297 -18.65 -0.66 23.58
C VAL A 297 -19.01 -2.00 22.96
N LEU A 298 -19.19 -3.04 23.79
CA LEU A 298 -19.53 -4.40 23.36
C LEU A 298 -20.90 -4.49 22.67
N GLN A 299 -21.81 -3.54 22.90
CA GLN A 299 -23.12 -3.52 22.25
C GLN A 299 -23.02 -3.19 20.75
N TYR A 300 -22.01 -2.41 20.35
CA TYR A 300 -21.86 -1.93 18.97
C TYR A 300 -20.62 -2.47 18.28
N ASN A 301 -19.72 -3.14 19.00
CA ASN A 301 -18.45 -3.63 18.48
C ASN A 301 -18.20 -5.08 18.91
N GLU A 302 -17.99 -5.96 17.93
CA GLU A 302 -17.82 -7.41 18.16
C GLU A 302 -16.42 -7.92 17.74
N ASP A 303 -15.70 -7.17 16.89
CA ASP A 303 -14.39 -7.59 16.36
C ASP A 303 -13.30 -7.46 17.43
N GLU A 304 -12.61 -8.56 17.70
CA GLU A 304 -11.57 -8.64 18.76
C GLU A 304 -10.44 -7.62 18.56
N ALA A 305 -10.05 -7.36 17.31
CA ALA A 305 -9.04 -6.35 16.98
C ALA A 305 -9.48 -4.92 17.33
N ASP A 306 -10.75 -4.58 17.07
CA ASP A 306 -11.32 -3.28 17.43
C ASP A 306 -11.40 -3.17 18.97
N LEU A 307 -11.85 -4.22 19.66
CA LEU A 307 -11.90 -4.30 21.12
C LEU A 307 -10.53 -4.09 21.79
N HIS A 308 -9.44 -4.55 21.15
CA HIS A 308 -8.09 -4.26 21.62
C HIS A 308 -7.75 -2.77 21.51
N HIS A 309 -8.06 -2.13 20.38
CA HIS A 309 -7.81 -0.70 20.15
C HIS A 309 -8.49 0.20 21.20
N TYR A 310 -9.73 -0.12 21.59
CA TYR A 310 -10.41 0.60 22.68
C TYR A 310 -9.68 0.50 24.02
N ARG A 311 -9.17 -0.69 24.38
CA ARG A 311 -8.41 -0.90 25.62
C ARG A 311 -7.05 -0.20 25.58
N GLU A 312 -6.36 -0.28 24.45
CA GLU A 312 -5.09 0.43 24.22
C GLU A 312 -5.27 1.94 24.37
N SER A 313 -6.31 2.49 23.73
CA SER A 313 -6.62 3.91 23.80
C SER A 313 -7.01 4.35 25.23
N GLU A 314 -7.77 3.54 25.96
CA GLU A 314 -8.07 3.77 27.38
C GLU A 314 -6.79 3.90 28.22
N VAL A 315 -5.87 2.93 28.15
CA VAL A 315 -4.68 2.93 29.03
C VAL A 315 -3.69 4.03 28.67
N VAL A 316 -3.55 4.35 27.38
CA VAL A 316 -2.71 5.47 26.93
C VAL A 316 -3.28 6.80 27.45
N MET A 317 -4.60 6.99 27.36
CA MET A 317 -5.25 8.20 27.86
C MET A 317 -5.17 8.31 29.39
N ARG A 318 -5.31 7.21 30.13
CA ARG A 318 -5.09 7.18 31.59
C ARG A 318 -3.64 7.55 31.94
N ALA A 319 -2.66 7.03 31.19
CA ALA A 319 -1.26 7.35 31.41
C ALA A 319 -0.94 8.83 31.11
N LEU A 320 -1.50 9.40 30.04
CA LEU A 320 -1.41 10.83 29.74
C LEU A 320 -2.03 11.69 30.86
N ALA A 321 -3.20 11.29 31.35
CA ALA A 321 -3.87 12.00 32.44
C ALA A 321 -3.02 12.00 33.72
N ARG A 322 -2.45 10.84 34.11
CA ARG A 322 -1.48 10.74 35.21
C ARG A 322 -0.32 11.70 35.02
N ARG A 323 0.25 11.73 33.81
CA ARG A 323 1.41 12.56 33.47
C ARG A 323 1.12 14.06 33.50
N LEU A 324 -0.09 14.47 33.16
CA LEU A 324 -0.53 15.87 33.10
C LEU A 324 -1.23 16.34 34.38
N GLY A 325 -1.42 15.46 35.37
CA GLY A 325 -2.18 15.77 36.59
C GLY A 325 -3.65 16.04 36.28
N ARG A 326 -4.23 15.27 35.37
CA ARG A 326 -5.64 15.32 34.95
C ARG A 326 -6.41 14.13 35.51
N ASN A 327 -7.70 14.15 35.26
CA ASN A 327 -8.63 13.13 35.71
C ASN A 327 -8.49 11.85 34.88
N GLU A 328 -7.92 10.81 35.49
CA GLU A 328 -7.67 9.52 34.84
C GLU A 328 -8.94 8.83 34.35
N GLU A 329 -10.03 8.87 35.13
CA GLU A 329 -11.28 8.22 34.74
C GLU A 329 -11.91 8.90 33.54
N TYR A 330 -11.94 10.23 33.53
CA TYR A 330 -12.51 10.99 32.40
C TYR A 330 -11.73 10.73 31.10
N TRP A 331 -10.39 10.80 31.17
CA TRP A 331 -9.53 10.60 30.01
C TRP A 331 -9.56 9.14 29.53
N GLY A 332 -9.54 8.18 30.47
CA GLY A 332 -9.70 6.76 30.16
C GLY A 332 -11.03 6.47 29.47
N MET A 333 -12.12 7.04 29.98
CA MET A 333 -13.45 6.93 29.36
C MET A 333 -13.47 7.52 27.94
N LEU A 334 -12.81 8.67 27.74
CA LEU A 334 -12.68 9.29 26.44
C LEU A 334 -11.95 8.38 25.45
N GLY A 335 -10.82 7.79 25.86
CA GLY A 335 -10.07 6.83 25.05
C GLY A 335 -10.87 5.54 24.77
N MET A 336 -11.64 5.03 25.73
CA MET A 336 -12.47 3.84 25.54
C MET A 336 -13.65 4.06 24.60
N LEU A 337 -14.24 5.25 24.58
CA LEU A 337 -15.47 5.52 23.84
C LEU A 337 -15.25 6.32 22.55
N HIS A 338 -14.01 6.66 22.20
CA HIS A 338 -13.74 7.57 21.09
C HIS A 338 -14.34 7.08 19.76
N ASP A 339 -14.19 5.78 19.50
CA ASP A 339 -14.65 5.12 18.28
C ASP A 339 -15.98 4.38 18.46
N ILE A 340 -16.79 4.68 19.48
CA ILE A 340 -17.97 3.87 19.87
C ILE A 340 -18.91 3.46 18.72
N ASP A 341 -19.02 4.27 17.66
CA ASP A 341 -19.84 3.97 16.48
C ASP A 341 -19.13 3.19 15.36
N TRP A 342 -17.86 2.84 15.52
CA TRP A 342 -17.02 2.20 14.52
C TRP A 342 -17.62 0.89 14.00
N GLY A 343 -18.10 0.01 14.88
CA GLY A 343 -18.74 -1.23 14.46
C GLY A 343 -19.97 -1.03 13.55
N LEU A 344 -20.61 0.15 13.60
CA LEU A 344 -21.72 0.53 12.71
C LEU A 344 -21.26 1.23 11.42
N THR A 345 -20.09 1.89 11.44
CA THR A 345 -19.63 2.80 10.38
C THR A 345 -18.42 2.27 9.60
N LYS A 346 -17.72 1.24 10.08
CA LYS A 346 -16.46 0.71 9.53
C LYS A 346 -16.50 0.31 8.04
N HIS A 347 -17.68 -0.02 7.53
CA HIS A 347 -17.87 -0.36 6.11
C HIS A 347 -17.91 0.88 5.19
N GLU A 348 -18.13 2.06 5.76
CA GLU A 348 -18.08 3.34 5.07
C GLU A 348 -17.35 4.37 5.96
N PRO A 349 -16.00 4.36 6.01
CA PRO A 349 -15.23 5.15 6.98
C PRO A 349 -15.50 6.67 6.98
N LYS A 350 -16.02 7.22 5.87
CA LYS A 350 -16.45 8.63 5.80
C LYS A 350 -17.63 8.95 6.74
N THR A 351 -18.38 7.92 7.13
CA THR A 351 -19.50 8.01 8.08
C THR A 351 -19.08 7.80 9.53
N HIS A 352 -17.79 7.54 9.79
CA HIS A 352 -17.26 7.50 11.16
C HIS A 352 -17.61 8.77 11.92
N LEU A 353 -17.93 8.66 13.21
CA LEU A 353 -18.41 9.73 14.10
C LEU A 353 -19.78 10.33 13.79
N THR A 354 -20.50 9.84 12.77
CA THR A 354 -21.85 10.33 12.48
C THR A 354 -22.93 9.77 13.42
N LYS A 355 -22.68 8.63 14.07
CA LYS A 355 -23.62 8.01 15.02
C LYS A 355 -23.21 8.25 16.47
N MET A 356 -21.92 8.47 16.73
CA MET A 356 -21.38 8.71 18.07
C MET A 356 -22.18 9.76 18.89
N PRO A 357 -22.54 10.96 18.36
CA PRO A 357 -23.30 11.94 19.15
C PRO A 357 -24.66 11.42 19.63
N GLN A 358 -25.32 10.58 18.83
CA GLN A 358 -26.59 9.96 19.24
C GLN A 358 -26.35 8.91 20.33
N LEU A 359 -25.38 8.00 20.12
CA LEU A 359 -25.09 6.89 21.03
C LEU A 359 -24.68 7.40 22.42
N LEU A 360 -23.73 8.35 22.47
CA LEU A 360 -23.26 8.92 23.72
C LEU A 360 -24.31 9.83 24.36
N GLY A 361 -25.10 10.56 23.57
CA GLY A 361 -26.20 11.37 24.07
C GLY A 361 -27.29 10.54 24.73
N GLU A 362 -27.70 9.42 24.13
CA GLU A 362 -28.67 8.47 24.71
C GLU A 362 -28.12 7.79 25.98
N ALA A 363 -26.80 7.55 26.03
CA ALA A 363 -26.09 7.05 27.19
C ALA A 363 -25.89 8.10 28.32
N GLY A 364 -26.31 9.35 28.10
CA GLY A 364 -26.31 10.41 29.11
C GLY A 364 -25.01 11.22 29.19
N PHE A 365 -24.09 11.09 28.23
CA PHE A 365 -22.86 11.89 28.21
C PHE A 365 -23.16 13.35 27.86
N SER A 366 -22.36 14.25 28.41
CA SER A 366 -22.52 15.68 28.16
C SER A 366 -22.13 16.07 26.73
N GLU A 367 -22.69 17.18 26.24
CA GLU A 367 -22.32 17.75 24.94
C GLU A 367 -20.81 18.01 24.83
N GLN A 368 -20.20 18.46 25.93
CA GLN A 368 -18.75 18.68 25.98
C GLN A 368 -17.96 17.38 25.81
N PHE A 369 -18.36 16.27 26.45
CA PHE A 369 -17.70 14.98 26.27
C PHE A 369 -17.80 14.51 24.82
N MET A 370 -18.96 14.65 24.20
CA MET A 370 -19.16 14.32 22.78
C MET A 370 -18.31 15.18 21.85
N GLN A 371 -18.17 16.48 22.13
CA GLN A 371 -17.26 17.37 21.40
C GLN A 371 -15.80 16.98 21.56
N ASP A 372 -15.38 16.60 22.77
CA ASP A 372 -14.03 16.10 23.02
C ASP A 372 -13.79 14.79 22.25
N VAL A 373 -14.78 13.89 22.18
CA VAL A 373 -14.70 12.69 21.34
C VAL A 373 -14.57 13.06 19.86
N LEU A 374 -15.41 13.94 19.31
CA LEU A 374 -15.34 14.34 17.89
C LEU A 374 -13.95 14.83 17.46
N SER A 375 -13.18 15.39 18.40
CA SER A 375 -11.91 16.05 18.11
C SER A 375 -10.80 15.15 17.55
N HIS A 376 -10.87 13.83 17.73
CA HIS A 376 -9.91 12.92 17.09
C HIS A 376 -10.15 12.83 15.58
N GLY A 377 -11.39 13.05 15.12
CA GLY A 377 -11.72 13.14 13.69
C GLY A 377 -11.42 14.52 13.06
N TYR A 378 -10.98 15.52 13.83
CA TYR A 378 -10.67 16.85 13.29
C TYR A 378 -9.49 16.79 12.32
N GLY A 379 -9.69 17.30 11.10
CA GLY A 379 -8.74 17.22 10.00
C GLY A 379 -8.78 15.89 9.24
N CYS A 380 -9.72 14.99 9.57
CA CYS A 380 -9.96 13.74 8.85
C CYS A 380 -11.20 13.86 7.93
N GLU A 381 -11.19 13.15 6.81
CA GLU A 381 -12.34 13.08 5.88
C GLU A 381 -13.49 12.18 6.42
N CYS A 382 -13.96 12.45 7.64
CA CYS A 382 -15.08 11.78 8.28
C CYS A 382 -16.03 12.80 8.92
N ALA A 383 -17.33 12.52 8.93
CA ALA A 383 -18.38 13.36 9.56
C ALA A 383 -18.34 14.88 9.23
N ASN A 384 -17.74 15.29 8.11
CA ASN A 384 -17.49 16.70 7.75
C ASN A 384 -16.61 17.47 8.77
N LEU A 385 -15.64 16.77 9.37
CA LEU A 385 -14.69 17.31 10.37
C LEU A 385 -13.35 17.74 9.75
N ASP A 386 -13.21 17.68 8.43
CA ASP A 386 -12.00 17.96 7.65
C ASP A 386 -11.49 19.41 7.82
N ASN A 387 -12.39 20.36 8.08
CA ASN A 387 -12.06 21.77 8.29
C ASN A 387 -11.92 22.16 9.77
N MET A 388 -12.06 21.20 10.69
CA MET A 388 -11.95 21.46 12.12
C MET A 388 -10.51 21.27 12.59
N THR A 389 -10.11 22.04 13.60
CA THR A 389 -8.77 22.00 14.18
C THR A 389 -8.87 21.85 15.68
N ARG A 390 -7.99 21.04 16.26
CA ARG A 390 -7.88 20.90 17.72
C ARG A 390 -7.34 22.18 18.32
N ASP A 391 -7.90 22.61 19.45
CA ASP A 391 -7.58 23.89 20.08
C ASP A 391 -7.32 23.81 21.59
N CYS A 392 -7.56 22.65 22.22
CA CYS A 392 -7.31 22.46 23.65
C CYS A 392 -6.60 21.14 23.99
N GLU A 393 -6.04 21.07 25.21
CA GLU A 393 -5.15 20.00 25.66
C GLU A 393 -5.75 18.59 25.50
N ILE A 394 -7.00 18.39 25.90
CA ILE A 394 -7.62 17.05 25.85
C ILE A 394 -7.79 16.54 24.42
N GLN A 395 -8.01 17.44 23.47
CA GLN A 395 -8.24 17.08 22.07
C GLN A 395 -6.93 16.64 21.42
N TYR A 396 -5.84 17.37 21.68
CA TYR A 396 -4.49 16.96 21.28
C TYR A 396 -4.10 15.63 21.93
N ALA A 397 -4.45 15.43 23.20
CA ALA A 397 -4.19 14.18 23.90
C ALA A 397 -4.95 13.00 23.32
N LEU A 398 -6.25 13.16 23.03
CA LEU A 398 -7.06 12.10 22.45
C LEU A 398 -6.52 11.69 21.08
N ALA A 399 -6.33 12.66 20.17
CA ALA A 399 -5.86 12.38 18.82
C ALA A 399 -4.47 11.73 18.82
N ALA A 400 -3.50 12.31 19.53
CA ALA A 400 -2.16 11.71 19.60
C ALA A 400 -2.19 10.33 20.31
N GLY A 401 -3.02 10.20 21.34
CA GLY A 401 -3.16 9.03 22.21
C GLY A 401 -3.78 7.83 21.52
N GLU A 402 -4.87 8.00 20.77
CA GLU A 402 -5.45 6.92 19.97
C GLU A 402 -4.52 6.58 18.80
N THR A 403 -3.96 7.57 18.11
CA THR A 403 -3.19 7.32 16.88
C THR A 403 -1.89 6.53 17.17
N ILE A 404 -1.25 6.74 18.34
CA ILE A 404 -0.01 6.03 18.69
C ILE A 404 -0.21 4.53 18.94
N THR A 405 -1.41 4.11 19.36
CA THR A 405 -1.72 2.70 19.68
C THR A 405 -1.42 1.80 18.49
N GLY A 406 -1.89 2.17 17.29
CA GLY A 406 -1.67 1.41 16.06
C GLY A 406 -0.19 1.23 15.70
N LEU A 407 0.66 2.22 15.99
CA LEU A 407 2.10 2.09 15.76
C LEU A 407 2.77 1.18 16.79
N VAL A 408 2.38 1.28 18.06
CA VAL A 408 2.88 0.42 19.14
C VAL A 408 2.48 -1.03 18.88
N TYR A 409 1.20 -1.28 18.61
CA TYR A 409 0.64 -2.59 18.30
C TYR A 409 1.35 -3.23 17.10
N ALA A 410 1.43 -2.52 15.97
CA ALA A 410 2.12 -3.02 14.78
C ALA A 410 3.60 -3.33 15.07
N THR A 411 4.28 -2.46 15.83
CA THR A 411 5.70 -2.66 16.16
C THR A 411 5.89 -3.86 17.10
N ALA A 412 5.01 -4.04 18.07
CA ALA A 412 5.03 -5.17 19.00
C ALA A 412 4.86 -6.49 18.23
N ARG A 413 3.88 -6.59 17.32
CA ARG A 413 3.62 -7.82 16.55
C ARG A 413 4.77 -8.31 15.69
N MET A 414 5.71 -7.44 15.32
CA MET A 414 6.92 -7.85 14.59
C MET A 414 7.98 -8.55 15.45
N ARG A 415 7.78 -8.63 16.76
CA ARG A 415 8.79 -9.13 17.69
C ARG A 415 8.42 -10.51 18.22
N PRO A 416 9.40 -11.42 18.43
CA PRO A 416 9.16 -12.74 19.00
C PRO A 416 8.44 -12.68 20.35
N ASP A 417 8.93 -11.83 21.26
CA ASP A 417 8.32 -11.60 22.59
C ASP A 417 7.42 -10.35 22.58
N LYS A 418 6.79 -10.07 21.44
CA LYS A 418 5.80 -9.00 21.25
C LYS A 418 6.12 -7.68 21.98
N ILE A 419 5.25 -7.21 22.87
CA ILE A 419 5.46 -5.94 23.59
C ILE A 419 6.45 -6.05 24.75
N ALA A 420 6.69 -7.26 25.27
CA ALA A 420 7.66 -7.50 26.33
C ALA A 420 9.08 -7.12 25.89
N SER A 421 9.43 -7.38 24.63
CA SER A 421 10.73 -6.99 24.06
C SER A 421 10.75 -5.62 23.36
N LEU A 422 9.60 -4.93 23.27
CA LEU A 422 9.51 -3.63 22.62
C LEU A 422 10.15 -2.53 23.49
N ASN A 423 11.07 -1.78 22.89
CA ASN A 423 11.74 -0.62 23.51
C ASN A 423 11.62 0.64 22.64
N LEU A 424 11.82 1.80 23.26
CA LEU A 424 11.74 3.11 22.61
C LEU A 424 12.59 3.19 21.33
N LYS A 425 13.85 2.71 21.37
CA LYS A 425 14.74 2.75 20.20
C LYS A 425 14.13 2.04 18.99
N SER A 426 13.47 0.91 19.23
CA SER A 426 12.83 0.14 18.16
C SER A 426 11.58 0.85 17.64
N LEU A 427 10.74 1.37 18.54
CA LEU A 427 9.53 2.11 18.15
C LEU A 427 9.91 3.38 17.36
N LYS A 428 10.95 4.12 17.78
CA LYS A 428 11.46 5.29 17.05
C LYS A 428 11.91 4.96 15.64
N LYS A 429 12.62 3.84 15.45
CA LYS A 429 13.03 3.39 14.10
C LYS A 429 11.81 3.14 13.21
N LYS A 430 10.71 2.64 13.78
CA LYS A 430 9.45 2.41 13.07
C LYS A 430 8.67 3.70 12.85
N PHE A 431 8.67 4.61 13.82
CA PHE A 431 8.08 5.94 13.72
C PHE A 431 8.65 6.72 12.52
N THR A 432 9.97 6.68 12.31
CA THR A 432 10.63 7.36 11.17
C THR A 432 10.44 6.63 9.83
N ASN A 433 9.88 5.42 9.83
CA ASN A 433 9.56 4.69 8.61
C ASN A 433 8.09 4.92 8.26
N GLU A 434 7.83 5.86 7.34
CA GLU A 434 6.48 6.22 6.91
C GLU A 434 5.74 5.06 6.21
N LYS A 435 6.46 4.09 5.63
CA LYS A 435 5.85 2.91 5.00
C LYS A 435 5.32 1.91 6.01
N PHE A 436 5.93 1.83 7.19
CA PHE A 436 5.54 0.87 8.21
C PHE A 436 4.27 1.35 8.93
N ALA A 437 3.19 0.58 9.03
CA ALA A 437 1.92 1.07 9.59
C ALA A 437 1.48 2.39 8.93
N ALA A 438 1.47 2.43 7.59
CA ALA A 438 1.27 3.64 6.77
C ALA A 438 -0.05 4.39 7.04
N LYS A 439 -1.07 3.72 7.59
CA LYS A 439 -2.34 4.35 7.97
C LYS A 439 -2.26 5.23 9.22
N VAL A 440 -1.22 5.05 10.04
CA VAL A 440 -1.04 5.84 11.27
C VAL A 440 -0.53 7.24 10.91
N ASN A 441 -1.16 8.29 11.42
CA ASN A 441 -0.74 9.66 11.11
C ASN A 441 0.37 10.14 12.09
N ARG A 442 1.60 10.28 11.60
CA ARG A 442 2.74 10.69 12.45
C ARG A 442 2.67 12.15 12.87
N GLU A 443 2.09 13.01 12.04
CA GLU A 443 1.93 14.42 12.40
C GLU A 443 0.95 14.58 13.55
N VAL A 444 -0.13 13.78 13.58
CA VAL A 444 -1.06 13.72 14.71
C VAL A 444 -0.36 13.21 15.97
N ILE A 445 0.48 12.17 15.89
CA ILE A 445 1.28 11.72 17.04
C ILE A 445 2.18 12.84 17.58
N LYS A 446 2.83 13.63 16.70
CA LYS A 446 3.69 14.76 17.12
C LYS A 446 2.92 15.87 17.82
N GLU A 447 1.60 15.92 17.72
CA GLU A 447 0.81 16.86 18.50
C GLU A 447 0.87 16.61 20.01
N CYS A 448 1.44 15.48 20.46
CA CYS A 448 1.81 15.29 21.86
C CYS A 448 2.71 16.43 22.40
N GLU A 449 3.50 17.08 21.54
CA GLU A 449 4.34 18.23 21.92
C GLU A 449 3.50 19.46 22.31
N LYS A 450 2.25 19.56 21.85
CA LYS A 450 1.29 20.60 22.28
C LYS A 450 0.86 20.44 23.74
N LEU A 451 1.02 19.23 24.29
CA LEU A 451 0.81 18.91 25.70
C LEU A 451 2.03 19.25 26.58
N GLY A 452 3.12 19.75 25.98
CA GLY A 452 4.40 19.92 26.66
C GLY A 452 5.13 18.60 26.94
N ILE A 453 4.77 17.52 26.23
CA ILE A 453 5.41 16.20 26.35
C ILE A 453 6.33 15.99 25.14
N PRO A 454 7.66 15.86 25.34
CA PRO A 454 8.58 15.51 24.26
C PRO A 454 8.18 14.20 23.59
N LEU A 455 8.34 14.11 22.26
CA LEU A 455 7.95 12.92 21.50
C LEU A 455 8.53 11.61 22.07
N ASP A 456 9.82 11.59 22.43
CA ASP A 456 10.46 10.39 23.00
C ASP A 456 9.82 9.95 24.32
N GLU A 457 9.40 10.91 25.15
CA GLU A 457 8.70 10.66 26.41
C GLU A 457 7.30 10.10 26.14
N PHE A 458 6.58 10.67 25.18
CA PHE A 458 5.26 10.20 24.77
C PHE A 458 5.29 8.78 24.21
N LEU A 459 6.24 8.48 23.32
CA LEU A 459 6.43 7.14 22.76
C LEU A 459 6.73 6.09 23.84
N GLN A 460 7.55 6.43 24.83
CA GLN A 460 7.85 5.53 25.94
C GLN A 460 6.62 5.33 26.85
N LEU A 461 5.88 6.40 27.14
CA LEU A 461 4.64 6.35 27.91
C LEU A 461 3.61 5.41 27.26
N ALA A 462 3.44 5.49 25.94
CA ALA A 462 2.51 4.62 25.20
C ALA A 462 2.93 3.14 25.26
N ILE A 463 4.23 2.84 25.11
CA ILE A 463 4.76 1.47 25.25
C ILE A 463 4.44 0.92 26.64
N ASP A 464 4.73 1.70 27.69
CA ASP A 464 4.57 1.23 29.06
C ASP A 464 3.10 1.05 29.43
N ALA A 465 2.22 1.95 29.00
CA ALA A 465 0.78 1.86 29.21
C ALA A 465 0.18 0.61 28.55
N ILE A 466 0.49 0.36 27.28
CA ILE A 466 -0.04 -0.82 26.56
C ILE A 466 0.55 -2.11 27.13
N ARG A 467 1.79 -2.08 27.64
CA ARG A 467 2.39 -3.26 28.29
C ARG A 467 1.63 -3.69 29.56
N GLU A 468 0.98 -2.77 30.27
CA GLU A 468 0.19 -3.10 31.48
C GLU A 468 -0.99 -4.05 31.17
N ILE A 469 -1.50 -4.03 29.93
CA ILE A 469 -2.66 -4.84 29.50
C ILE A 469 -2.29 -5.92 28.47
N ALA A 470 -0.99 -6.22 28.29
CA ALA A 470 -0.50 -7.08 27.22
C ALA A 470 -1.21 -8.45 27.13
N ASP A 471 -1.53 -9.05 28.28
CA ASP A 471 -2.26 -10.32 28.37
C ASP A 471 -3.69 -10.22 27.81
N GLU A 472 -4.35 -9.07 27.99
CA GLU A 472 -5.75 -8.82 27.61
C GLU A 472 -5.94 -8.49 26.13
N ILE A 473 -4.87 -8.15 25.42
CA ILE A 473 -4.87 -7.72 24.01
C ILE A 473 -4.01 -8.63 23.11
N GLY A 474 -3.60 -9.79 23.62
CA GLY A 474 -2.81 -10.77 22.87
C GLY A 474 -1.37 -10.32 22.56
N LEU A 475 -0.84 -9.33 23.29
CA LEU A 475 0.51 -8.79 23.14
C LEU A 475 1.52 -9.28 24.20
N ALA A 476 1.11 -10.13 25.13
CA ALA A 476 1.99 -10.79 26.08
C ALA A 476 3.02 -11.71 25.41
#